data_AF-A0A5E6Q7K3-F1
#
_entry.id   AF-A0A5E6Q7K3-F1
#
_cell.length_a   1.000
_cell.length_b   1.000
_cell.length_c   1.000
_cell.angle_alpha   90.00
_cell.angle_beta   90.00
_cell.angle_gamma   90.00
#
_symmetry.space_group_name_H-M   'P 1'
#
loop_
_entity.id
_entity.type
_entity.pdbx_description
1 polymer ?
#
loop_
_entity_poly.entity_id
_entity_poly.type
_entity_poly.pdbx_seq_one_letter_code
_entity_poly.pdbx_strand_id
1 'polypeptide(L)' 'MTIEAETLTQLTDVLAQQGLTRLVQVRFTRTPYRCNHKWVCEVR' A
#
# COMPACT_ATOMS: atom_id res chain seq x y z
N MET A 1 -3.95 -16.61 12.63
CA MET A 1 -4.43 -15.21 12.57
C MET A 1 -5.05 -15.03 11.20
N THR A 2 -6.34 -14.72 11.13
CA THR A 2 -7.06 -14.56 9.86
C THR A 2 -7.47 -13.10 9.80
N ILE A 3 -6.93 -12.35 8.83
CA ILE A 3 -7.24 -10.93 8.65
C ILE A 3 -7.97 -10.80 7.32
N GLU A 4 -9.24 -10.40 7.40
CA GLU A 4 -10.03 -10.06 6.23
C GLU A 4 -9.78 -8.59 5.89
N ALA A 5 -9.21 -8.36 4.72
CA ALA A 5 -8.98 -7.03 4.19
C ALA A 5 -9.17 -7.06 2.67
N GLU A 6 -10.00 -6.17 2.16
CA GLU A 6 -10.25 -6.05 0.72
C GLU A 6 -9.13 -5.25 0.02
N THR A 7 -8.38 -4.45 0.78
CA THR A 7 -7.30 -3.60 0.26
C THR A 7 -6.04 -3.69 1.12
N LEU A 8 -4.87 -3.48 0.51
CA LEU A 8 -3.59 -3.38 1.22
C LEU A 8 -3.63 -2.29 2.30
N THR A 9 -4.34 -1.18 2.06
CA THR A 9 -4.49 -0.10 3.05
C THR A 9 -5.19 -0.60 4.31
N GLN A 10 -6.34 -1.28 4.16
CA GLN A 10 -7.08 -1.86 5.29
C GLN A 10 -6.24 -2.88 6.05
N LEU A 11 -5.51 -3.74 5.34
CA LEU A 11 -4.59 -4.70 5.97
C LEU A 11 -3.54 -3.98 6.81
N THR A 12 -2.93 -2.92 6.26
CA THR A 12 -1.89 -2.15 6.94
C THR A 12 -2.42 -1.48 8.20
N ASP A 13 -3.64 -0.94 8.15
CA ASP A 13 -4.29 -0.28 9.29
C ASP A 13 -4.60 -1.29 10.41
N VAL A 14 -5.13 -2.47 10.06
CA VAL A 14 -5.41 -3.55 11.03
C VAL A 14 -4.12 -4.03 11.70
N LEU A 15 -3.06 -4.24 10.93
CA LEU A 15 -1.76 -4.67 11.48
C LEU A 15 -1.17 -3.61 12.41
N ALA A 16 -1.30 -2.32 12.05
CA ALA A 16 -0.84 -1.22 12.91
C ALA A 16 -1.62 -1.17 14.24
N GLN A 17 -2.95 -1.35 14.22
CA GLN A 17 -3.78 -1.42 15.42
C GLN A 17 -3.40 -2.60 16.33
N GLN A 18 -2.88 -3.68 15.76
CA GLN A 18 -2.37 -4.84 16.50
C GLN A 18 -0.95 -4.64 17.05
N GLY A 19 -0.37 -3.44 16.91
CA GLY A 19 0.94 -3.09 17.44
C GLY A 19 2.12 -3.56 16.57
N LEU A 20 1.85 -4.02 15.34
CA LEU A 20 2.91 -4.39 14.41
C LEU A 20 3.55 -3.13 13.82
N THR A 21 4.87 -3.13 13.75
CA THR A 21 5.63 -2.02 13.18
C THR A 21 5.65 -2.14 11.65
N ARG A 22 5.23 -1.08 10.95
CA ARG A 22 5.33 -1.02 9.50
C ARG A 22 6.79 -0.85 9.10
N LEU A 23 7.35 -1.87 8.44
CA LEU A 23 8.74 -1.85 7.96
C LEU A 23 8.91 -1.09 6.65
N VAL A 24 7.91 -1.16 5.76
CA VAL A 24 7.96 -0.59 4.42
C VAL A 24 6.55 -0.14 3.99
N GLN A 25 6.46 1.02 3.36
CA GLN A 25 5.26 1.49 2.67
C GLN A 25 5.48 1.43 1.16
N VAL A 26 4.63 0.68 0.47
CA VAL A 26 4.62 0.63 -1.00
C VAL A 26 3.44 1.44 -1.53
N ARG A 27 3.70 2.39 -2.42
CA ARG A 27 2.69 3.20 -3.08
C ARG A 27 2.79 3.02 -4.60
N PHE A 28 1.72 2.51 -5.20
CA PHE A 28 1.57 2.49 -6.66
C PHE A 28 0.82 3.73 -7.12
N THR A 29 1.48 4.57 -7.91
CA THR A 29 0.87 5.75 -8.50
C THR A 29 0.80 5.55 -10.01
N ARG A 30 -0.42 5.56 -10.57
CA ARG A 30 -0.57 5.63 -12.02
C ARG A 30 -0.19 7.03 -12.47
N THR A 31 0.84 7.14 -13.29
CA THR A 31 1.26 8.44 -13.81
C THR A 31 0.18 9.04 -14.72
N PRO A 32 0.10 10.38 -14.79
CA PRO A 32 -0.87 11.06 -15.66
C PRO A 32 -0.79 10.57 -17.11
N TYR A 33 -1.89 10.67 -17.86
CA TYR A 33 -2.00 10.25 -19.27
C TYR A 33 -0.79 10.68 -20.12
N ARG A 34 -0.36 11.94 -19.96
CA ARG A 34 0.80 12.56 -20.61
C ARG A 34 2.16 11.89 -20.35
N CYS A 35 2.24 10.95 -19.41
CA CYS A 35 3.44 10.20 -19.05
C CYS A 35 3.41 8.74 -19.53
N ASN A 36 2.65 8.46 -20.60
CA ASN A 36 2.56 7.14 -21.22
C ASN A 36 1.96 6.05 -20.31
N HIS A 37 1.05 6.45 -19.40
CA HIS A 37 0.35 5.55 -18.47
C HIS A 37 1.25 4.63 -17.63
N LYS A 38 2.48 5.04 -17.35
CA LYS A 38 3.40 4.26 -16.55
C LYS A 38 2.89 4.13 -15.11
N TRP A 39 3.18 3.00 -14.48
CA TRP A 39 3.02 2.84 -13.04
C TRP A 39 4.35 3.17 -12.36
N VAL A 40 4.30 4.02 -11.35
CA VAL A 40 5.43 4.30 -10.48
C VAL A 40 5.18 3.59 -9.16
N CYS A 41 6.13 2.76 -8.76
CA CYS A 41 6.18 2.13 -7.45
C CYS A 41 7.15 2.93 -6.58
N GLU A 42 6.65 3.48 -5.49
CA GLU A 42 7.45 4.17 -4.48
C GLU A 42 7.51 3.28 -3.23
N VAL A 43 8.73 3.01 -2.75
CA VAL A 43 9.00 2.23 -1.54
C VAL A 43 9.62 3.17 -0.52
N ARG A 44 8.95 3.38 0.61
CA ARG A 44 9.39 4.25 1.72
C ARG A 44 9.52 3.49 3.02
#